data_AF-H2RE48-F1
#
_entry.id   AF-H2RE48-F1
#
_cell.length_a   1.000
_cell.length_b   1.000
_cell.length_c   1.000
_cell.angle_alpha   90.00
_cell.angle_beta   90.00
_cell.angle_gamma   90.00
#
_symmetry.space_group_name_H-M   'P 1'
#
loop_
_entity.id
_entity.type
_entity.pdbx_description
1 polymer ?
#
loop_
_entity_poly.entity_id
_entity_poly.type
_entity_poly.pdbx_seq_one_letter_code
_entity_poly.pdbx_strand_id
1 'polypeptide(L)'
;MESGDEAAIERHRVHLRSATLRDAVPATLHLLPCEVAVDGPAPVGRFFTPAIRQGPEGLEVSFRGRCLRGEEVAVPPGLVGYVMVTEEKEVSMGKPDPLRDSGTDDQEEEPLERDFDRFIGATANFSRFTLWGLETIPGPDAKVRGALTWPSLAAAVTQVRFPEDLYLSPGALRERESPEQTSHAMYPQVDSTRLT
;
A
#
# COMPACT_ATOMS: atom_id res chain seq x y z
N MET A 1 33.15 -13.51 -18.18
CA MET A 1 32.77 -14.27 -16.98
C MET A 1 31.51 -13.70 -16.31
N GLU A 2 30.62 -12.98 -17.01
CA GLU A 2 29.40 -12.40 -16.42
C GLU A 2 28.13 -13.25 -16.58
N SER A 3 28.10 -14.22 -17.50
CA SER A 3 26.89 -14.99 -17.83
C SER A 3 26.36 -15.88 -16.67
N GLY A 4 27.17 -16.18 -15.65
CA GLY A 4 26.75 -17.00 -14.52
C GLY A 4 25.96 -16.24 -13.44
N ASP A 5 26.11 -14.91 -13.36
CA ASP A 5 25.51 -14.08 -12.31
C ASP A 5 24.07 -13.65 -12.69
N GLU A 6 23.85 -13.37 -13.98
CA GLU A 6 22.55 -12.99 -14.54
C GLU A 6 21.50 -14.12 -14.39
N ALA A 7 21.88 -15.37 -14.70
CA ALA A 7 21.03 -16.54 -14.52
C ALA A 7 20.72 -16.87 -13.04
N ALA A 8 21.55 -16.43 -12.09
CA ALA A 8 21.31 -16.61 -10.66
C ALA A 8 20.34 -15.55 -10.10
N ILE A 9 20.38 -14.34 -10.63
CA ILE A 9 19.48 -13.23 -10.29
C ILE A 9 18.04 -13.54 -10.73
N GLU A 10 17.88 -14.15 -11.89
CA GLU A 10 16.58 -14.49 -12.48
C GLU A 10 15.75 -15.45 -11.62
N ARG A 11 16.38 -16.45 -11.02
CA ARG A 11 15.73 -17.43 -10.13
C ARG A 11 15.10 -16.83 -8.87
N HIS A 12 15.44 -15.59 -8.52
CA HIS A 12 14.93 -14.91 -7.33
C HIS A 12 13.86 -13.87 -7.63
N ARG A 13 13.58 -13.59 -8.91
CA ARG A 13 12.58 -12.60 -9.32
C ARG A 13 11.21 -13.24 -9.54
N VAL A 14 10.17 -12.48 -9.23
CA VAL A 14 8.77 -12.77 -9.55
C VAL A 14 8.20 -11.49 -10.16
N HIS A 15 7.68 -11.60 -11.37
CA HIS A 15 7.28 -10.45 -12.18
C HIS A 15 5.79 -10.20 -12.06
N LEU A 16 5.42 -8.96 -11.77
CA LEU A 16 4.02 -8.55 -11.67
C LEU A 16 3.45 -8.25 -13.05
N ARG A 17 2.34 -8.90 -13.42
CA ARG A 17 1.58 -8.58 -14.63
C ARG A 17 0.87 -7.24 -14.46
N SER A 18 1.50 -6.15 -14.91
CA SER A 18 0.98 -4.79 -14.70
C SER A 18 -0.42 -4.55 -15.29
N ALA A 19 -0.79 -5.25 -16.37
CA ALA A 19 -2.15 -5.18 -16.93
C ALA A 19 -3.21 -5.64 -15.93
N THR A 20 -2.94 -6.72 -15.17
CA THR A 20 -3.90 -7.30 -14.21
C THR A 20 -4.26 -6.34 -13.07
N LEU A 21 -3.39 -5.39 -12.73
CA LEU A 21 -3.70 -4.36 -11.72
C LEU A 21 -4.83 -3.43 -12.15
N ARG A 22 -4.95 -3.17 -13.45
CA ARG A 22 -6.01 -2.30 -14.03
C ARG A 22 -7.32 -3.06 -14.19
N ASP A 23 -7.23 -4.33 -14.56
CA ASP A 23 -8.39 -5.16 -14.90
C ASP A 23 -8.97 -5.92 -13.69
N ALA A 24 -8.30 -5.87 -12.54
CA ALA A 24 -8.73 -6.52 -11.31
C ALA A 24 -10.18 -6.13 -10.95
N VAL A 25 -11.01 -7.13 -10.63
CA VAL A 25 -12.41 -6.92 -10.25
C VAL A 25 -12.54 -6.63 -8.74
N PRO A 26 -13.52 -5.81 -8.30
CA PRO A 26 -13.76 -5.61 -6.88
C PRO A 26 -14.13 -6.91 -6.16
N ALA A 27 -13.52 -7.17 -5.01
CA ALA A 27 -13.83 -8.32 -4.15
C ALA A 27 -14.30 -7.90 -2.75
N THR A 28 -15.21 -8.71 -2.20
CA THR A 28 -15.63 -8.64 -0.80
C THR A 28 -14.76 -9.56 0.03
N LEU A 29 -14.04 -9.00 1.01
CA LEU A 29 -13.13 -9.75 1.89
C LEU A 29 -13.63 -9.79 3.34
N HIS A 30 -13.36 -10.92 3.99
CA HIS A 30 -13.68 -11.14 5.40
C HIS A 30 -12.46 -11.73 6.12
N LEU A 31 -12.00 -11.06 7.18
CA LEU A 31 -10.98 -11.60 8.07
C LEU A 31 -11.65 -12.28 9.26
N LEU A 32 -11.53 -13.61 9.35
CA LEU A 32 -12.16 -14.41 10.41
C LEU A 32 -11.23 -14.55 11.63
N PRO A 33 -11.78 -14.64 12.85
CA PRO A 33 -11.01 -14.85 14.08
C PRO A 33 -10.73 -16.35 14.30
N CYS A 34 -10.46 -17.09 13.22
CA CYS A 34 -10.19 -18.52 13.25
C CYS A 34 -9.42 -18.95 12.01
N GLU A 35 -8.70 -20.06 12.14
CA GLU A 35 -8.02 -20.73 11.04
C GLU A 35 -8.94 -21.76 10.38
N VAL A 36 -8.96 -21.77 9.05
CA VAL A 36 -9.66 -22.77 8.24
C VAL A 36 -8.59 -23.58 7.52
N ALA A 37 -8.48 -24.86 7.82
CA ALA A 37 -7.39 -25.71 7.34
C ALA A 37 -7.38 -25.99 5.82
N VAL A 38 -8.44 -25.59 5.10
CA VAL A 38 -8.58 -25.83 3.66
C VAL A 38 -8.43 -24.52 2.92
N ASP A 39 -7.45 -24.47 2.02
CA ASP A 39 -7.30 -23.40 1.03
C ASP A 39 -7.99 -23.81 -0.27
N GLY A 40 -9.04 -23.09 -0.65
CA GLY A 40 -9.78 -23.39 -1.87
C GLY A 40 -11.15 -22.71 -1.94
N PRO A 41 -11.96 -23.04 -2.97
CA PRO A 41 -13.28 -22.46 -3.16
C PRO A 41 -14.22 -22.76 -2.00
N ALA A 42 -14.99 -21.75 -1.58
CA ALA A 42 -16.01 -21.89 -0.53
C ALA A 42 -17.32 -21.21 -0.95
N PRO A 43 -18.49 -21.80 -0.63
CA PRO A 43 -19.80 -21.26 -0.98
C PRO A 43 -20.22 -20.07 -0.07
N VAL A 44 -19.37 -19.05 0.06
CA VAL A 44 -19.56 -17.88 0.95
C VAL A 44 -20.89 -17.17 0.67
N GLY A 45 -21.20 -16.91 -0.61
CA GLY A 45 -22.44 -16.25 -1.02
C GLY A 45 -23.73 -17.04 -0.72
N ARG A 46 -23.62 -18.35 -0.43
CA ARG A 46 -24.76 -19.19 -0.06
C ARG A 46 -24.98 -19.28 1.45
N PHE A 47 -23.89 -19.29 2.23
CA PHE A 47 -23.97 -19.58 3.67
C PHE A 47 -23.61 -18.40 4.56
N PHE A 48 -22.56 -17.65 4.22
CA PHE A 48 -22.03 -16.60 5.08
C PHE A 48 -22.69 -15.26 4.78
N THR A 49 -22.62 -14.79 3.52
CA THR A 49 -23.14 -13.47 3.14
C THR A 49 -24.62 -13.27 3.46
N PRO A 50 -25.54 -14.22 3.16
CA PRO A 50 -26.96 -14.04 3.49
C PRO A 50 -27.27 -14.09 4.99
N ALA A 51 -26.34 -14.62 5.80
CA ALA A 51 -26.50 -14.73 7.25
C ALA A 51 -25.99 -13.48 7.99
N ILE A 52 -25.33 -12.56 7.30
CA ILE A 52 -24.86 -11.28 7.87
C ILE A 52 -26.08 -10.41 8.17
N ARG A 53 -26.15 -9.92 9.40
CA ARG A 53 -27.18 -9.00 9.89
C ARG A 53 -26.55 -7.69 10.35
N GLN A 54 -27.28 -6.60 10.16
CA GLN A 54 -26.97 -5.33 10.82
C GLN A 54 -27.51 -5.38 12.25
N GLY A 55 -26.62 -5.35 13.24
CA GLY A 55 -26.95 -5.21 14.65
C GLY A 55 -26.76 -3.76 15.14
N PRO A 56 -27.10 -3.47 16.40
CA PRO A 56 -26.97 -2.13 16.98
C PRO A 56 -25.51 -1.67 17.12
N GLU A 57 -24.58 -2.61 17.36
CA GLU A 57 -23.16 -2.32 17.59
C GLU A 57 -22.28 -2.56 16.36
N GLY A 58 -22.83 -3.11 15.27
CA GLY A 58 -22.08 -3.49 14.08
C GLY A 58 -22.70 -4.67 13.34
N LEU A 59 -21.92 -5.36 12.51
CA LEU A 59 -22.35 -6.54 11.78
C LEU A 59 -22.34 -7.77 12.68
N GLU A 60 -23.26 -8.71 12.43
CA GLU A 60 -23.36 -9.97 13.16
C GLU A 60 -23.58 -11.13 12.19
N VAL A 61 -22.86 -12.24 12.38
CA VAL A 61 -23.04 -13.47 11.60
C VAL A 61 -22.64 -14.67 12.45
N SER A 62 -23.10 -15.87 12.09
CA SER A 62 -22.66 -17.10 12.73
C SER A 62 -21.76 -17.90 11.79
N PHE A 63 -20.59 -18.32 12.25
CA PHE A 63 -19.72 -19.25 11.54
C PHE A 63 -19.50 -20.50 12.39
N ARG A 64 -19.82 -21.67 11.84
CA ARG A 64 -19.75 -22.97 12.56
C ARG A 64 -20.52 -22.96 13.89
N GLY A 65 -21.66 -22.26 13.93
CA GLY A 65 -22.50 -22.14 15.12
C GLY A 65 -22.01 -21.14 16.17
N ARG A 66 -20.88 -20.45 15.93
CA ARG A 66 -20.32 -19.43 16.83
C ARG A 66 -20.71 -18.04 16.36
N CYS A 67 -21.09 -17.17 17.29
CA CYS A 67 -21.44 -15.79 17.01
C CYS A 67 -20.17 -14.97 16.71
N LEU A 68 -20.17 -14.28 15.57
CA LEU A 68 -19.16 -13.32 15.19
C LEU A 68 -19.78 -11.92 15.16
N ARG A 69 -19.05 -10.96 15.71
CA ARG A 69 -19.35 -9.53 15.60
C ARG A 69 -18.28 -8.89 14.74
N GLY A 70 -18.67 -8.01 13.83
CA GLY A 70 -17.71 -7.41 12.92
C GLY A 70 -18.04 -5.99 12.54
N GLU A 71 -17.07 -5.36 11.92
CA GLU A 71 -17.19 -4.02 11.36
C GLU A 71 -16.44 -3.94 10.03
N GLU A 72 -16.79 -2.94 9.24
CA GLU A 72 -16.09 -2.65 8.00
C GLU A 72 -14.86 -1.79 8.26
N VAL A 73 -13.70 -2.25 7.79
CA VAL A 73 -12.42 -1.55 7.92
C VAL A 73 -11.96 -1.12 6.54
N ALA A 74 -11.78 0.19 6.37
CA ALA A 74 -11.26 0.76 5.14
C ALA A 74 -9.75 0.51 4.98
N VAL A 75 -9.31 0.36 3.74
CA VAL A 75 -7.89 0.42 3.39
C VAL A 75 -7.37 1.84 3.70
N PRO A 76 -6.15 2.00 4.24
CA PRO A 76 -5.63 3.32 4.60
C PRO A 76 -5.58 4.27 3.39
N PRO A 77 -5.72 5.58 3.61
CA PRO A 77 -5.75 6.56 2.53
C PRO A 77 -4.45 6.53 1.72
N GLY A 78 -4.56 6.69 0.40
CA GLY A 78 -3.43 6.62 -0.52
C GLY A 78 -2.96 5.20 -0.86
N LEU A 79 -3.65 4.16 -0.35
CA LEU A 79 -3.39 2.76 -0.67
C LEU A 79 -4.59 2.09 -1.35
N VAL A 80 -4.31 0.97 -2.02
CA VAL A 80 -5.29 0.08 -2.63
C VAL A 80 -4.95 -1.36 -2.28
N GLY A 81 -5.97 -2.18 -2.01
CA GLY A 81 -5.81 -3.61 -1.75
C GLY A 81 -5.89 -4.42 -3.03
N TYR A 82 -5.00 -5.41 -3.18
CA TYR A 82 -5.03 -6.38 -4.28
C TYR A 82 -4.98 -7.81 -3.74
N VAL A 83 -5.69 -8.72 -4.40
CA VAL A 83 -5.56 -10.17 -4.22
C VAL A 83 -4.67 -10.68 -5.35
N MET A 84 -3.50 -11.20 -4.99
CA MET A 84 -2.48 -11.65 -5.94
C MET A 84 -2.43 -13.18 -6.00
N VAL A 85 -2.33 -13.74 -7.20
CA VAL A 85 -2.17 -15.19 -7.42
C VAL A 85 -0.97 -15.42 -8.33
N THR A 86 -0.09 -16.33 -7.92
CA THR A 86 1.07 -16.75 -8.71
C THR A 86 0.61 -17.57 -9.92
N GLU A 87 1.14 -17.27 -11.09
CA GLU A 87 0.91 -18.08 -12.28
C GLU A 87 1.79 -19.33 -12.21
N GLU A 88 1.17 -20.50 -12.09
CA GLU A 88 1.87 -21.76 -12.27
C GLU A 88 1.96 -22.03 -13.78
N LYS A 89 3.18 -22.02 -14.34
CA LYS A 89 3.40 -22.54 -15.70
C LYS A 89 3.05 -24.03 -15.68
N GLU A 90 1.89 -24.40 -16.21
CA GLU A 90 1.70 -25.76 -16.70
C GLU A 90 2.72 -25.96 -17.82
N VAL A 91 3.77 -26.74 -17.54
CA VAL A 91 4.69 -27.23 -18.57
C VAL A 91 3.88 -28.19 -19.43
N SER A 92 3.12 -27.63 -20.36
CA SER A 92 2.67 -28.35 -21.54
C SER A 92 3.93 -28.76 -22.28
N MET A 93 4.38 -29.99 -22.04
CA MET A 93 5.27 -30.73 -22.95
C MET A 93 4.49 -30.97 -24.24
N GLY A 94 4.22 -29.90 -24.97
CA GLY A 94 3.89 -29.92 -26.38
C GLY A 94 5.14 -30.38 -27.10
N LYS A 95 5.16 -31.67 -27.45
CA LYS A 95 6.12 -32.28 -28.36
C LYS A 95 6.34 -31.33 -29.56
N PRO A 96 7.55 -30.83 -29.85
CA PRO A 96 7.77 -30.01 -31.03
C PRO A 96 7.61 -30.90 -32.26
N ASP A 97 6.55 -30.69 -33.03
CA ASP A 97 6.37 -31.31 -34.33
C ASP A 97 7.28 -30.56 -35.33
N PRO A 98 8.31 -31.20 -35.93
CA PRO A 98 9.38 -30.48 -36.63
C PRO A 98 9.03 -30.05 -38.06
N LEU A 99 7.75 -29.86 -38.39
CA LEU A 99 7.32 -29.53 -39.75
C LEU A 99 6.15 -28.54 -39.77
N ARG A 100 6.41 -27.25 -39.54
CA ARG A 100 5.57 -26.19 -40.14
C ARG A 100 6.43 -25.02 -40.62
N ASP A 101 6.59 -25.03 -41.92
CA ASP A 101 7.21 -24.03 -42.79
C ASP A 101 6.26 -22.82 -42.99
N SER A 102 6.87 -21.64 -42.95
CA SER A 102 6.49 -20.34 -43.54
C SER A 102 5.14 -19.68 -43.23
N GLY A 103 5.25 -18.43 -42.74
CA GLY A 103 4.45 -17.30 -43.28
C GLY A 103 3.74 -16.41 -42.27
N THR A 104 4.34 -15.24 -41.99
CA THR A 104 3.71 -13.92 -41.74
C THR A 104 2.66 -13.77 -40.63
N ASP A 105 3.05 -13.13 -39.52
CA ASP A 105 2.47 -11.85 -39.04
C ASP A 105 3.32 -11.36 -37.85
N ASP A 106 3.96 -10.20 -38.00
CA ASP A 106 4.84 -9.60 -36.99
C ASP A 106 4.00 -9.01 -35.85
N GLN A 107 3.68 -9.84 -34.85
CA GLN A 107 3.48 -9.34 -33.49
C GLN A 107 4.83 -9.43 -32.80
N GLU A 108 5.50 -8.28 -32.72
CA GLU A 108 6.68 -8.07 -31.88
C GLU A 108 6.25 -8.22 -30.41
N GLU A 109 6.04 -9.45 -29.97
CA GLU A 109 6.07 -9.77 -28.54
C GLU A 109 7.53 -9.60 -28.09
N GLU A 110 7.77 -8.50 -27.38
CA GLU A 110 9.02 -8.09 -26.77
C GLU A 110 9.89 -9.29 -26.34
N PRO A 111 11.17 -9.38 -26.78
CA PRO A 111 12.08 -10.48 -26.44
C PRO A 111 12.31 -10.70 -24.93
N LEU A 112 11.83 -9.80 -24.08
CA LEU A 112 12.04 -9.76 -22.64
C LEU A 112 11.18 -10.76 -21.85
N GLU A 113 10.04 -11.24 -22.38
CA GLU A 113 9.17 -12.16 -21.63
C GLU A 113 9.75 -13.57 -21.50
N ARG A 114 10.68 -13.95 -22.39
CA ARG A 114 11.24 -15.31 -22.43
C ARG A 114 12.18 -15.62 -21.27
N ASP A 115 12.74 -14.59 -20.65
CA ASP A 115 13.69 -14.67 -19.55
C ASP A 115 12.96 -14.70 -18.19
N PHE A 116 11.69 -14.26 -18.12
CA PHE A 116 10.94 -14.27 -16.87
C PHE A 116 10.33 -15.65 -16.56
N ASP A 117 10.92 -16.34 -15.58
CA ASP A 117 10.48 -17.68 -15.19
C ASP A 117 9.21 -17.69 -14.31
N ARG A 118 8.89 -16.62 -13.58
CA ARG A 118 7.78 -16.58 -12.62
C ARG A 118 6.99 -15.28 -12.67
N PHE A 119 5.67 -15.41 -12.79
CA PHE A 119 4.75 -14.28 -12.83
C PHE A 119 3.72 -14.35 -11.69
N ILE A 120 3.25 -13.18 -11.28
CA ILE A 120 2.15 -12.99 -10.34
C ILE A 120 1.19 -11.95 -10.92
N GLY A 121 -0.11 -12.16 -10.75
CA GLY A 121 -1.16 -11.27 -11.26
C GLY A 121 -2.20 -10.94 -10.19
N ALA A 122 -2.83 -9.76 -10.32
CA ALA A 122 -3.96 -9.38 -9.51
C ALA A 122 -5.24 -10.01 -10.06
N THR A 123 -5.92 -10.82 -9.26
CA THR A 123 -7.22 -11.40 -9.61
C THR A 123 -8.38 -10.54 -9.14
N ALA A 124 -8.17 -9.75 -8.08
CA ALA A 124 -9.16 -8.82 -7.55
C ALA A 124 -8.52 -7.63 -6.84
N ASN A 125 -9.31 -6.57 -6.63
CA ASN A 125 -8.95 -5.42 -5.81
C ASN A 125 -10.01 -5.16 -4.72
N PHE A 126 -9.65 -4.41 -3.69
CA PHE A 126 -10.56 -4.01 -2.64
C PHE A 126 -10.16 -2.68 -2.01
N SER A 127 -11.15 -1.90 -1.59
CA SER A 127 -10.96 -0.63 -0.85
C SER A 127 -11.27 -0.77 0.64
N ARG A 128 -11.83 -1.92 1.06
CA ARG A 128 -12.23 -2.23 2.43
C ARG A 128 -12.42 -3.73 2.61
N PHE A 129 -12.49 -4.17 3.86
CA PHE A 129 -12.80 -5.55 4.22
C PHE A 129 -13.56 -5.60 5.55
N THR A 130 -14.26 -6.71 5.82
CA THR A 130 -14.93 -6.89 7.12
C THR A 130 -13.99 -7.59 8.10
N LEU A 131 -13.76 -6.97 9.25
CA LEU A 131 -13.02 -7.54 10.35
C LEU A 131 -13.99 -8.21 11.32
N TRP A 132 -13.87 -9.52 11.52
CA TRP A 132 -14.72 -10.28 12.44
C TRP A 132 -13.97 -10.64 13.73
N GLY A 133 -14.65 -10.49 14.86
CA GLY A 133 -14.24 -10.95 16.18
C GLY A 133 -15.24 -11.96 16.75
N LEU A 134 -14.76 -12.81 17.66
CA LEU A 134 -15.59 -13.77 18.35
C LEU A 134 -16.43 -13.05 19.40
N GLU A 135 -17.76 -13.12 19.28
CA GLU A 135 -18.77 -12.53 20.17
C GLU A 135 -18.73 -11.00 20.35
N THR A 136 -17.60 -10.35 20.07
CA THR A 136 -17.33 -8.92 20.24
C THR A 136 -16.52 -8.41 19.05
N ILE A 137 -16.70 -7.13 18.71
CA ILE A 137 -15.92 -6.49 17.65
C ILE A 137 -14.47 -6.32 18.13
N PRO A 138 -13.45 -6.63 17.32
CA PRO A 138 -12.07 -6.45 17.74
C PRO A 138 -11.78 -5.00 18.13
N GLY A 139 -11.23 -4.81 19.33
CA GLY A 139 -10.93 -3.51 19.91
C GLY A 139 -9.90 -2.70 19.11
N PRO A 140 -9.65 -1.44 19.51
CA PRO A 140 -8.69 -0.55 18.86
C PRO A 140 -7.23 -1.05 18.96
N ASP A 141 -6.94 -1.89 19.94
CA ASP A 141 -5.65 -2.54 20.21
C ASP A 141 -5.40 -3.80 19.37
N ALA A 142 -6.37 -4.22 18.55
CA ALA A 142 -6.21 -5.35 17.65
C ALA A 142 -5.02 -5.14 16.71
N LYS A 143 -4.13 -6.14 16.62
CA LYS A 143 -2.89 -6.08 15.82
C LYS A 143 -3.11 -5.63 14.38
N VAL A 144 -4.21 -6.04 13.75
CA VAL A 144 -4.58 -5.65 12.39
C VAL A 144 -4.70 -4.13 12.25
N ARG A 145 -5.28 -3.45 13.24
CA ARG A 145 -5.41 -1.98 13.21
C ARG A 145 -4.05 -1.30 13.32
N GLY A 146 -3.18 -1.80 14.19
CA GLY A 146 -1.79 -1.34 14.27
C GLY A 146 -1.00 -1.59 12.98
N ALA A 147 -1.21 -2.72 12.32
CA ALA A 147 -0.58 -3.02 11.03
C ALA A 147 -1.06 -2.05 9.92
N LEU A 148 -2.33 -1.65 9.94
CA LEU A 148 -2.89 -0.70 8.97
C LEU A 148 -2.34 0.72 9.11
N THR A 149 -1.80 1.11 10.27
CA THR A 149 -1.17 2.43 10.45
C THR A 149 0.30 2.46 10.03
N TRP A 150 0.94 1.30 9.90
CA TRP A 150 2.35 1.17 9.54
C TRP A 150 2.75 1.87 8.22
N PRO A 151 1.99 1.77 7.11
CA PRO A 151 2.40 2.40 5.85
C PRO A 151 2.58 3.92 5.94
N SER A 152 1.75 4.60 6.73
CA SER A 152 1.87 6.05 6.97
C SER A 152 3.18 6.39 7.69
N LEU A 153 3.53 5.60 8.71
CA LEU A 153 4.81 5.74 9.40
C LEU A 153 6.00 5.42 8.48
N ALA A 154 5.89 4.35 7.68
CA ALA A 154 6.94 3.96 6.74
C ALA A 154 7.23 5.07 5.73
N ALA A 155 6.20 5.70 5.16
CA ALA A 155 6.36 6.83 4.24
C ALA A 155 7.10 8.02 4.87
N ALA A 156 6.81 8.34 6.13
CA ALA A 156 7.50 9.43 6.84
C ALA A 156 8.98 9.11 7.13
N VAL A 157 9.31 7.85 7.39
CA VAL A 157 10.69 7.41 7.67
C VAL A 157 11.52 7.33 6.40
N THR A 158 10.94 6.85 5.30
CA THR A 158 11.65 6.66 4.02
C THR A 158 11.69 7.91 3.15
N GLN A 159 11.01 8.99 3.56
CA GLN A 159 11.03 10.25 2.85
C GLN A 159 12.47 10.78 2.75
N VAL A 160 12.99 10.83 1.53
CA VAL A 160 14.30 11.41 1.22
C VAL A 160 14.26 12.89 1.56
N ARG A 161 15.06 13.31 2.55
CA ARG A 161 15.23 14.71 2.89
C ARG A 161 16.33 15.29 2.01
N PHE A 162 15.96 16.19 1.11
CA PHE A 162 16.94 17.02 0.40
C PHE A 162 17.33 18.19 1.31
N PRO A 163 18.62 18.38 1.64
CA PRO A 163 19.05 19.56 2.36
C PRO A 163 19.12 20.75 1.40
N GLU A 164 18.01 21.47 1.21
CA GLU A 164 18.04 22.82 0.61
C GLU A 164 18.38 23.93 1.63
N ASP A 165 18.57 23.58 2.92
CA ASP A 165 18.90 24.55 3.97
C ASP A 165 20.42 24.88 4.08
N LEU A 166 21.25 24.43 3.13
CA LEU A 166 22.70 24.68 3.15
C LEU A 166 23.20 25.74 2.14
N TYR A 167 22.33 26.36 1.34
CA TYR A 167 22.74 27.34 0.32
C TYR A 167 22.06 28.71 0.38
N LEU A 168 21.52 29.11 1.53
CA LEU A 168 21.13 30.51 1.76
C LEU A 168 21.62 30.98 3.13
N SER A 169 22.89 31.39 3.20
CA SER A 169 23.36 32.39 4.17
C SER A 169 23.81 33.63 3.40
N PRO A 170 22.96 34.67 3.29
CA PRO A 170 23.40 35.97 2.79
C PRO A 170 24.34 36.60 3.82
N GLY A 171 25.61 36.72 3.44
CA GLY A 171 26.56 37.75 3.88
C GLY A 171 26.42 38.30 5.30
N ALA A 172 26.84 37.54 6.31
CA ALA A 172 27.27 38.11 7.59
C ALA A 172 28.76 38.50 7.51
N LEU A 173 29.13 39.36 6.55
CA LEU A 173 30.41 40.07 6.61
C LEU A 173 30.25 41.26 7.57
N ARG A 174 30.69 40.97 8.79
CA ARG A 174 31.11 41.89 9.83
C ARG A 174 31.89 43.08 9.24
N GLU A 175 31.27 44.25 9.19
CA GLU A 175 31.99 45.51 9.30
C GLU A 175 31.83 46.03 10.74
N ARG A 176 32.97 46.11 11.41
CA ARG A 176 33.17 46.76 12.70
C ARG A 176 34.13 47.92 12.43
N GLU A 177 33.67 49.16 12.61
CA GLU A 177 34.41 50.40 12.93
C GLU A 177 33.36 51.53 12.93
N SER A 178 33.25 52.51 13.84
CA SER A 178 33.95 52.90 15.07
C SER A 178 33.01 53.89 15.84
N PRO A 179 33.18 54.15 17.16
CA PRO A 179 32.31 55.04 17.93
C PRO A 179 32.99 56.38 18.28
N GLU A 180 32.44 57.53 17.87
CA GLU A 180 32.72 58.85 18.48
C GLU A 180 31.46 59.74 18.38
N GLN A 181 30.84 60.06 19.53
CA GLN A 181 30.70 61.42 20.12
C GLN A 181 29.85 62.39 19.27
N THR A 182 28.74 62.97 19.73
CA THR A 182 28.63 63.85 20.91
C THR A 182 27.18 64.32 21.05
N SER A 183 26.72 64.45 22.30
CA SER A 183 25.77 65.43 22.86
C SER A 183 24.63 65.98 21.97
N HIS A 184 23.38 65.83 22.40
CA HIS A 184 22.73 66.87 23.22
C HIS A 184 21.32 66.43 23.66
N ALA A 185 20.98 66.80 24.89
CA ALA A 185 19.72 66.56 25.58
C ALA A 185 18.49 67.15 24.86
N MET A 186 17.31 66.51 25.03
CA MET A 186 16.19 67.14 25.74
C MET A 186 15.12 66.10 26.11
N TYR A 187 14.65 66.24 27.35
CA TYR A 187 13.58 65.49 28.02
C TYR A 187 12.17 65.95 27.55
N PRO A 188 11.06 65.39 28.08
CA PRO A 188 9.99 64.77 27.31
C PRO A 188 8.78 65.70 27.10
N GLN A 189 7.82 65.27 26.28
CA GLN A 189 6.45 65.75 26.43
C GLN A 189 5.49 64.55 26.50
N VAL A 190 5.05 64.29 27.72
CA VAL A 190 3.81 63.60 28.03
C VAL A 190 2.69 64.54 27.61
N ASP A 191 1.68 64.04 26.89
CA ASP A 191 0.34 64.57 27.15
C ASP A 191 -0.73 63.50 27.05
N SER A 192 -1.67 63.65 27.97
CA SER A 192 -2.67 62.70 28.41
C SER A 192 -4.03 63.33 28.19
N THR A 193 -4.91 62.72 27.39
CA THR A 193 -6.38 62.94 27.46
C THR A 193 -7.07 61.88 26.57
N ARG A 194 -7.77 60.85 27.07
CA ARG A 194 -9.01 60.73 27.87
C ARG A 194 -10.31 61.06 27.08
N LEU A 195 -11.19 60.03 27.02
CA LEU A 195 -12.65 60.03 26.73
C LEU A 195 -13.04 60.36 25.26
N THR A 196 -13.95 59.63 24.61
CA THR A 196 -15.23 59.04 25.05
C THR A 196 -15.56 57.81 24.22
#